data_AF-A0AAE4D0Z2-F1
#
_entry.id   AF-A0AAE4D0Z2-F1
#
_cell.length_a   1.000
_cell.length_b   1.000
_cell.length_c   1.000
_cell.angle_alpha   90.00
_cell.angle_beta   90.00
_cell.angle_gamma   90.00
#
_symmetry.space_group_name_H-M   'P 1'
#
loop_
_entity.id
_entity.type
_entity.pdbx_description
1 polymer ?
#
loop_
_entity_poly.entity_id
_entity_poly.type
_entity_poly.pdbx_seq_one_letter_code
_entity_poly.pdbx_strand_id
1 'polypeptide(L)'
;MPIGTSFEIRGAITDAASGNRFVPPTGTTGVFSKPIQVPGGLLGIDFPIPGNAVTARAELAGSPSLVRFDLQTQGLQIPLKLALSNPIIGPGCQIGSNSSPVRVNLITGTTNPPAPNRPISGRFGTLGAVGDVFVVAGNLNVDNSLSIPGASGCGIGLGLINSIVNLKLKLPAAAGTNEMQVGNDLALKFIA
;
A
#
# COMPACT_ATOMS: atom_id res chain seq x y z
N MET A 1 -14.64 -4.31 -3.52
CA MET A 1 -14.28 -3.55 -4.73
C MET A 1 -13.08 -4.24 -5.39
N PRO A 2 -13.22 -4.97 -6.50
CA PRO A 2 -12.07 -5.53 -7.20
C PRO A 2 -11.37 -4.39 -7.95
N ILE A 3 -10.19 -3.98 -7.46
CA ILE A 3 -9.48 -2.83 -8.04
C ILE A 3 -8.63 -3.33 -9.20
N GLY A 4 -9.14 -3.21 -10.42
CA GLY A 4 -8.36 -3.48 -11.63
C GLY A 4 -7.18 -2.50 -11.75
N THR A 5 -5.95 -3.00 -11.60
CA THR A 5 -4.68 -2.30 -11.87
C THR A 5 -4.47 -0.95 -11.15
N SER A 6 -4.82 -0.84 -9.87
CA SER A 6 -4.53 0.39 -9.10
C SER A 6 -3.07 0.55 -8.71
N PHE A 7 -2.32 -0.54 -8.66
CA PHE A 7 -0.97 -0.58 -8.11
C PHE A 7 -0.15 -1.64 -8.81
N GLU A 8 1.06 -1.29 -9.21
CA GLU A 8 1.98 -2.14 -9.95
C GLU A 8 3.41 -1.90 -9.47
N ILE A 9 4.16 -2.98 -9.25
CA ILE A 9 5.59 -2.91 -8.94
C ILE A 9 6.36 -3.56 -10.08
N ARG A 10 7.32 -2.84 -10.66
CA ARG A 10 8.22 -3.34 -11.72
C ARG A 10 9.65 -3.05 -11.34
N GLY A 11 10.51 -4.05 -11.49
CA GLY A 11 11.95 -3.94 -11.26
C GLY A 11 12.62 -5.30 -11.24
N ALA A 12 13.91 -5.30 -10.90
CA ALA A 12 14.69 -6.50 -10.66
C ALA A 12 14.76 -6.81 -9.16
N ILE A 13 14.96 -8.08 -8.85
CA ILE A 13 15.29 -8.54 -7.49
C ILE A 13 16.72 -9.06 -7.55
N THR A 14 17.61 -8.47 -6.76
CA THR A 14 18.99 -8.94 -6.65
C THR A 14 19.17 -9.72 -5.37
N ASP A 15 19.86 -10.85 -5.44
CA ASP A 15 20.28 -11.58 -4.26
C ASP A 15 21.36 -10.77 -3.53
N ALA A 16 20.94 -10.07 -2.48
CA ALA A 16 21.85 -9.67 -1.42
C ALA A 16 21.70 -10.73 -0.35
N ALA A 17 22.82 -11.27 0.13
CA ALA A 17 22.99 -12.39 1.07
C ALA A 17 22.21 -12.32 2.42
N SER A 18 21.20 -11.46 2.54
CA SER A 18 20.32 -11.26 3.70
C SER A 18 18.88 -10.86 3.33
N GLY A 19 18.46 -10.96 2.06
CA GLY A 19 17.06 -10.76 1.65
C GLY A 19 16.93 -9.94 0.37
N ASN A 20 16.66 -10.63 -0.73
CA ASN A 20 16.05 -10.17 -1.98
C ASN A 20 15.76 -8.65 -2.03
N ARG A 21 16.74 -7.89 -2.51
CA ARG A 21 16.66 -6.43 -2.60
C ARG A 21 16.02 -6.04 -3.92
N PHE A 22 15.03 -5.15 -3.85
CA PHE A 22 14.40 -4.58 -5.03
C PHE A 22 15.28 -3.49 -5.68
N VAL A 23 15.39 -3.55 -7.00
CA VAL A 23 16.07 -2.57 -7.85
C VAL A 23 15.07 -2.07 -8.90
N PRO A 24 14.66 -0.79 -8.83
CA PRO A 24 13.69 -0.25 -9.78
C PRO A 24 14.32 0.01 -11.16
N PRO A 25 13.51 0.11 -12.22
CA PRO A 25 13.93 0.61 -13.51
C PRO A 25 14.54 2.02 -13.38
N THR A 26 15.58 2.29 -14.15
CA THR A 26 16.29 3.57 -14.17
C THR A 26 15.32 4.74 -14.30
N GLY A 27 15.45 5.73 -13.40
CA GLY A 27 14.60 6.93 -13.40
C GLY A 27 13.23 6.75 -12.74
N THR A 28 12.95 5.60 -12.11
CA THR A 28 11.66 5.34 -11.44
C THR A 28 11.85 4.85 -10.02
N THR A 29 10.79 4.86 -9.23
CA THR A 29 10.74 4.17 -7.92
C THR A 29 10.42 2.68 -8.05
N GLY A 30 10.09 2.23 -9.27
CA GLY A 30 9.57 0.89 -9.55
C GLY A 30 8.14 0.66 -9.02
N VAL A 31 7.53 1.65 -8.36
CA VAL A 31 6.17 1.59 -7.82
C VAL A 31 5.28 2.55 -8.60
N PHE A 32 4.28 1.99 -9.26
CA PHE A 32 3.34 2.73 -10.11
C PHE A 32 1.95 2.56 -9.55
N SER A 33 1.25 3.66 -9.36
CA SER A 33 -0.10 3.66 -8.81
C SER A 33 -0.98 4.63 -9.56
N LYS A 34 -2.25 4.25 -9.72
CA LYS A 34 -3.29 5.11 -10.25
C LYS A 34 -4.05 5.76 -9.08
N PRO A 35 -4.41 7.04 -9.18
CA PRO A 35 -5.29 7.66 -8.21
C PRO A 35 -6.64 6.92 -8.19
N ILE A 36 -7.11 6.57 -7.00
CA ILE A 36 -8.40 5.93 -6.77
C ILE A 36 -9.32 6.89 -6.01
N GLN A 37 -10.61 6.86 -6.33
CA GLN A 37 -11.57 7.63 -5.56
C GLN A 37 -11.84 6.92 -4.23
N VAL A 38 -11.76 7.66 -3.12
CA VAL A 38 -12.05 7.14 -1.79
C VAL A 38 -13.57 7.04 -1.65
N PRO A 39 -14.13 5.83 -1.42
CA PRO A 39 -15.55 5.66 -1.16
C PRO A 39 -15.99 6.52 0.03
N GLY A 40 -17.12 7.19 -0.09
CA GLY A 40 -17.66 8.11 0.90
C GLY A 40 -17.05 9.52 0.89
N GLY A 41 -15.94 9.75 0.17
CA GLY A 41 -15.29 11.05 0.13
C GLY A 41 -14.87 11.58 1.52
N LEU A 42 -14.78 12.90 1.68
CA LEU A 42 -14.40 13.56 2.94
C LEU A 42 -15.45 13.41 4.06
N LEU A 43 -16.71 13.22 3.69
CA LEU A 43 -17.84 13.16 4.61
C LEU A 43 -18.26 11.73 4.98
N GLY A 44 -17.66 10.70 4.36
CA GLY A 44 -18.04 9.31 4.57
C GLY A 44 -19.42 8.95 3.98
N ILE A 45 -19.93 9.75 3.05
CA ILE A 45 -21.20 9.56 2.36
C ILE A 45 -20.97 9.61 0.84
N ASP A 46 -21.47 8.63 0.11
CA ASP A 46 -21.32 8.53 -1.36
C ASP A 46 -22.24 9.52 -2.13
N PHE A 47 -22.88 10.45 -1.43
CA PHE A 47 -23.71 11.45 -2.08
C PHE A 47 -22.83 12.46 -2.85
N PRO A 48 -23.18 12.81 -4.10
CA PRO A 48 -22.43 13.75 -4.92
C PRO A 48 -22.62 15.18 -4.41
N ILE A 49 -21.97 15.50 -3.30
CA ILE A 49 -21.88 16.84 -2.74
C ILE A 49 -20.63 17.50 -3.35
N PRO A 50 -20.75 18.70 -3.93
CA PRO A 50 -19.60 19.45 -4.42
C PRO A 50 -18.52 19.57 -3.34
N GLY A 51 -17.28 19.19 -3.68
CA GLY A 51 -16.15 19.22 -2.74
C GLY A 51 -16.01 18.00 -1.81
N ASN A 52 -16.89 16.99 -1.89
CA ASN A 52 -16.76 15.77 -1.08
C ASN A 52 -15.79 14.73 -1.66
N ALA A 53 -15.62 14.68 -2.99
CA ALA A 53 -14.80 13.65 -3.64
C ALA A 53 -13.31 13.76 -3.23
N VAL A 54 -12.76 12.71 -2.65
CA VAL A 54 -11.33 12.62 -2.30
C VAL A 54 -10.69 11.57 -3.17
N THR A 55 -9.54 11.89 -3.74
CA THR A 55 -8.73 10.95 -4.49
C THR A 55 -7.52 10.55 -3.65
N ALA A 56 -7.27 9.26 -3.52
CA ALA A 56 -6.10 8.71 -2.85
C ALA A 56 -5.15 8.07 -3.87
N ARG A 57 -3.85 8.27 -3.68
CA ARG A 57 -2.80 7.61 -4.47
C ARG A 57 -1.75 7.03 -3.54
N ALA A 58 -1.47 5.73 -3.69
CA ALA A 58 -0.39 5.08 -2.95
C ALA A 58 0.97 5.43 -3.55
N GLU A 59 1.90 5.88 -2.73
CA GLU A 59 3.26 6.22 -3.14
C GLU A 59 4.25 5.49 -2.25
N LEU A 60 5.41 5.17 -2.80
CA LEU A 60 6.51 4.66 -2.00
C LEU A 60 6.98 5.74 -1.02
N ALA A 61 7.07 5.39 0.25
CA ALA A 61 7.61 6.27 1.28
C ALA A 61 9.11 6.01 1.46
N GLY A 62 9.93 6.88 0.88
CA GLY A 62 11.39 6.80 0.93
C GLY A 62 12.03 6.04 -0.24
N SER A 63 13.16 5.39 0.02
CA SER A 63 13.98 4.75 -1.02
C SER A 63 13.38 3.42 -1.51
N PRO A 64 13.42 3.12 -2.83
CA PRO A 64 13.08 1.81 -3.40
C PRO A 64 13.86 0.64 -2.80
N SER A 65 15.07 0.91 -2.28
CA SER A 65 15.89 -0.07 -1.57
C SER A 65 15.30 -0.53 -0.23
N LEU A 66 14.15 -0.02 0.21
CA LEU A 66 13.42 -0.49 1.39
C LEU A 66 12.36 -1.55 1.05
N VAL A 67 12.06 -1.75 -0.23
CA VAL A 67 11.13 -2.80 -0.66
C VAL A 67 11.83 -4.16 -0.58
N ARG A 68 11.17 -5.15 0.03
CA ARG A 68 11.66 -6.53 0.15
C ARG A 68 10.62 -7.50 -0.41
N PHE A 69 11.11 -8.48 -1.16
CA PHE A 69 10.29 -9.56 -1.72
C PHE A 69 10.73 -10.89 -1.14
N ASP A 70 9.84 -11.58 -0.44
CA ASP A 70 10.07 -12.97 -0.05
C ASP A 70 9.55 -13.87 -1.19
N LEU A 71 10.47 -14.52 -1.91
CA LEU A 71 10.10 -15.40 -3.03
C LEU A 71 9.59 -16.77 -2.56
N GLN A 72 9.91 -17.18 -1.33
CA GLN A 72 9.43 -18.45 -0.76
C GLN A 72 7.98 -18.32 -0.33
N THR A 73 7.65 -17.23 0.36
CA THR A 73 6.27 -16.98 0.85
C THR A 73 5.47 -16.06 -0.06
N GLN A 74 6.04 -15.62 -1.18
CA GLN A 74 5.46 -14.57 -2.04
C GLN A 74 5.05 -13.33 -1.24
N GLY A 75 5.85 -13.02 -0.22
CA GLY A 75 5.63 -11.90 0.69
C GLY A 75 6.17 -10.60 0.12
N LEU A 76 5.57 -9.48 0.51
CA LEU A 76 6.00 -8.15 0.12
C LEU A 76 6.03 -7.23 1.35
N GLN A 77 7.20 -6.69 1.65
CA GLN A 77 7.35 -5.60 2.61
C GLN A 77 7.61 -4.31 1.86
N ILE A 78 6.75 -3.32 2.07
CA ILE A 78 6.83 -2.04 1.38
C ILE A 78 6.42 -0.88 2.29
N PRO A 79 7.25 0.17 2.41
CA PRO A 79 6.85 1.40 3.06
C PRO A 79 6.02 2.26 2.10
N LEU A 80 4.78 2.55 2.47
CA LEU A 80 3.87 3.36 1.68
C LEU A 80 3.48 4.63 2.41
N LYS A 81 3.07 5.63 1.62
CA LYS A 81 2.28 6.78 2.06
C LYS A 81 1.13 6.97 1.08
N LEU A 82 0.04 7.57 1.52
CA LEU A 82 -1.11 7.84 0.66
C LEU A 82 -1.22 9.35 0.44
N ALA A 83 -1.01 9.80 -0.79
CA ALA A 83 -1.30 11.17 -1.18
C ALA A 83 -2.81 11.33 -1.37
N LEU A 84 -3.41 12.28 -0.66
CA LEU A 84 -4.82 12.63 -0.73
C LEU A 84 -4.96 13.96 -1.46
N SER A 85 -5.87 13.99 -2.43
CA SER A 85 -6.18 15.20 -3.19
C SER A 85 -7.67 15.50 -3.12
N ASN A 86 -7.98 16.72 -2.66
CA ASN A 86 -9.30 17.31 -2.70
C ASN A 86 -9.17 18.84 -2.57
N PRO A 87 -10.04 19.65 -3.21
CA PRO A 87 -9.96 21.12 -3.17
C PRO A 87 -9.91 21.73 -1.75
N ILE A 88 -10.54 21.08 -0.77
CA ILE A 88 -10.65 21.54 0.62
C ILE A 88 -9.39 21.21 1.43
N ILE A 89 -8.83 20.01 1.27
CA ILE A 89 -7.64 19.56 2.03
C ILE A 89 -6.33 19.92 1.35
N GLY A 90 -6.37 20.39 0.10
CA GLY A 90 -5.21 20.78 -0.68
C GLY A 90 -4.40 19.60 -1.23
N PRO A 91 -3.45 19.87 -2.14
CA PRO A 91 -2.66 18.83 -2.83
C PRO A 91 -1.55 18.20 -1.99
N GLY A 92 -1.19 18.82 -0.86
CA GLY A 92 -0.10 18.34 0.02
C GLY A 92 -0.55 17.34 1.09
N CYS A 93 -1.85 17.03 1.17
CA CYS A 93 -2.39 16.18 2.21
C CYS A 93 -1.95 14.73 1.98
N GLN A 94 -1.41 14.08 3.00
CA GLN A 94 -0.96 12.69 2.91
C GLN A 94 -1.16 11.95 4.24
N ILE A 95 -1.45 10.65 4.16
CA ILE A 95 -1.44 9.73 5.30
C ILE A 95 -0.08 9.03 5.35
N GLY A 96 0.60 9.16 6.50
CA GLY A 96 2.01 8.82 6.60
C GLY A 96 2.92 9.81 5.88
N SER A 97 4.22 9.57 5.97
CA SER A 97 5.27 10.40 5.37
C SER A 97 6.53 9.56 5.12
N ASN A 98 7.55 10.16 4.50
CA ASN A 98 8.84 9.48 4.35
C ASN A 98 9.52 9.20 5.71
N SER A 99 9.25 10.00 6.74
CA SER A 99 9.78 9.82 8.10
C SER A 99 8.91 8.90 8.97
N SER A 100 7.62 8.81 8.67
CA SER A 100 6.65 7.94 9.36
C SER A 100 5.79 7.22 8.32
N PRO A 101 6.32 6.18 7.65
CA PRO A 101 5.60 5.46 6.60
C PRO A 101 4.56 4.49 7.18
N VAL A 102 3.54 4.17 6.40
CA VAL A 102 2.73 2.97 6.59
C VAL A 102 3.58 1.77 6.17
N ARG A 103 4.02 0.96 7.13
CA ARG A 103 4.80 -0.25 6.84
C ARG A 103 3.84 -1.40 6.58
N VAL A 104 3.73 -1.78 5.32
CA VAL A 104 2.89 -2.89 4.89
C VAL A 104 3.76 -4.14 4.78
N ASN A 105 3.32 -5.24 5.41
CA ASN A 105 3.94 -6.56 5.36
C ASN A 105 2.92 -7.60 4.91
N LEU A 106 2.81 -7.74 3.60
CA LEU A 106 1.91 -8.65 2.92
C LEU A 106 2.47 -10.07 2.93
N ILE A 107 1.68 -11.03 3.42
CA ILE A 107 2.04 -12.46 3.43
C ILE A 107 0.91 -13.31 2.86
N THR A 108 1.22 -14.48 2.30
CA THR A 108 0.23 -15.49 1.90
C THR A 108 -0.12 -16.46 3.04
N GLY A 109 0.62 -16.41 4.15
CA GLY A 109 0.40 -17.22 5.35
C GLY A 109 -0.68 -16.66 6.29
N THR A 110 -0.69 -17.15 7.52
CA THR A 110 -1.59 -16.67 8.58
C THR A 110 -0.92 -15.57 9.38
N THR A 111 -1.60 -14.44 9.57
CA THR A 111 -1.09 -13.30 10.35
C THR A 111 -1.17 -13.57 11.86
N ASN A 112 -0.42 -12.78 12.63
CA ASN A 112 -0.51 -12.78 14.09
C ASN A 112 -0.61 -11.32 14.60
N PRO A 113 -1.78 -10.68 14.46
CA PRO A 113 -1.94 -9.27 14.82
C PRO A 113 -2.14 -9.09 16.33
N PRO A 114 -1.79 -7.91 16.86
CA PRO A 114 -2.31 -7.47 18.16
C PRO A 114 -3.84 -7.42 18.14
N ALA A 115 -4.47 -7.61 19.30
CA ALA A 115 -5.90 -7.37 19.46
C ALA A 115 -6.24 -5.89 19.13
N PRO A 116 -7.44 -5.57 18.62
CA PRO A 116 -8.63 -6.43 18.48
C PRO A 116 -8.70 -7.31 17.22
N ASN A 117 -7.82 -7.10 16.24
CA ASN A 117 -7.80 -7.93 15.04
C ASN A 117 -7.54 -9.39 15.39
N ARG A 118 -8.12 -10.29 14.60
CA ARG A 118 -7.90 -11.73 14.69
C ARG A 118 -6.99 -12.18 13.55
N PRO A 119 -6.24 -13.29 13.70
CA PRO A 119 -5.49 -13.88 12.59
C PRO A 119 -6.34 -14.01 11.33
N ILE A 120 -5.80 -13.58 10.19
CA ILE A 120 -6.36 -13.80 8.86
C ILE A 120 -5.33 -14.55 8.03
N SER A 121 -5.79 -15.30 7.03
CA SER A 121 -4.89 -16.10 6.19
C SER A 121 -4.97 -15.64 4.74
N GLY A 122 -3.80 -15.48 4.14
CA GLY A 122 -3.67 -15.36 2.70
C GLY A 122 -3.81 -16.73 2.01
N ARG A 123 -3.54 -16.74 0.72
CA ARG A 123 -3.55 -17.95 -0.10
C ARG A 123 -2.54 -17.83 -1.23
N PHE A 124 -1.77 -18.90 -1.44
CA PHE A 124 -0.95 -19.05 -2.64
C PHE A 124 -1.83 -19.20 -3.89
N GLY A 125 -1.43 -18.51 -4.93
CA GLY A 125 -2.02 -18.59 -6.26
C GLY A 125 -1.54 -19.83 -7.03
N THR A 126 -2.00 -19.93 -8.27
CA THR A 126 -1.64 -21.01 -9.18
C THR A 126 -0.36 -20.66 -9.93
N LEU A 127 0.63 -21.55 -9.87
CA LEU A 127 1.86 -21.44 -10.65
C LEU A 127 1.63 -21.86 -12.11
N GLY A 128 2.14 -21.06 -13.04
CA GLY A 128 2.18 -21.34 -14.46
C GLY A 128 3.44 -20.76 -15.10
N ALA A 129 3.60 -21.01 -16.40
CA ALA A 129 4.69 -20.46 -17.19
C ALA A 129 4.16 -19.96 -18.53
N VAL A 130 4.69 -18.81 -18.98
CA VAL A 130 4.43 -18.23 -20.30
C VAL A 130 5.78 -17.96 -20.95
N GLY A 131 6.23 -18.86 -21.83
CA GLY A 131 7.58 -18.82 -22.37
C GLY A 131 8.62 -19.02 -21.27
N ASP A 132 9.55 -18.07 -21.12
CA ASP A 132 10.60 -18.07 -20.09
C ASP A 132 10.21 -17.27 -18.81
N VAL A 133 8.94 -16.91 -18.69
CA VAL A 133 8.39 -16.17 -17.54
C VAL A 133 7.57 -17.11 -16.66
N PHE A 134 7.92 -17.16 -15.38
CA PHE A 134 7.12 -17.80 -14.35
C PHE A 134 6.02 -16.84 -13.90
N VAL A 135 4.78 -17.33 -13.84
CA VAL A 135 3.63 -16.54 -13.42
C VAL A 135 2.93 -17.24 -12.26
N VAL A 136 2.60 -16.50 -11.21
CA VAL A 136 1.74 -16.96 -10.13
C VAL A 136 0.50 -16.09 -10.16
N ALA A 137 -0.64 -16.70 -10.46
CA ALA A 137 -1.90 -16.00 -10.63
C ALA A 137 -2.85 -16.23 -9.45
N GLY A 138 -3.54 -15.19 -9.00
CA GLY A 138 -4.58 -15.28 -7.97
C GLY A 138 -4.05 -15.45 -6.54
N ASN A 139 -2.88 -14.89 -6.24
CA ASN A 139 -2.42 -14.78 -4.86
C ASN A 139 -3.39 -13.92 -4.05
N LEU A 140 -3.60 -14.31 -2.80
CA LEU A 140 -4.19 -13.46 -1.78
C LEU A 140 -3.14 -13.20 -0.72
N ASN A 141 -2.62 -11.98 -0.69
CA ASN A 141 -1.72 -11.52 0.34
C ASN A 141 -2.49 -10.71 1.37
N VAL A 142 -2.16 -10.90 2.64
CA VAL A 142 -2.85 -10.27 3.78
C VAL A 142 -1.87 -9.59 4.72
N ASP A 143 -2.32 -8.51 5.36
CA ASP A 143 -1.69 -7.84 6.49
C ASP A 143 -2.79 -7.24 7.37
N ASN A 144 -2.79 -7.54 8.66
CA ASN A 144 -3.68 -6.88 9.62
C ASN A 144 -2.97 -6.50 10.93
N SER A 145 -1.65 -6.42 10.87
CA SER A 145 -0.78 -5.95 11.95
C SER A 145 -0.26 -4.53 11.69
N LEU A 146 -0.59 -3.94 10.54
CA LEU A 146 -0.13 -2.60 10.18
C LEU A 146 -0.73 -1.49 11.07
N SER A 147 0.14 -0.57 11.46
CA SER A 147 -0.25 0.72 12.02
C SER A 147 -0.33 1.77 10.92
N ILE A 148 -1.31 2.67 11.01
CA ILE A 148 -1.46 3.79 10.07
C ILE A 148 -1.09 5.09 10.79
N PRO A 149 -0.02 5.79 10.38
CA PRO A 149 0.34 7.08 10.96
C PRO A 149 -0.71 8.16 10.66
N GLY A 150 -0.60 9.28 11.37
CA GLY A 150 -1.47 10.44 11.16
C GLY A 150 -1.30 11.07 9.78
N ALA A 151 -2.31 11.82 9.37
CA ALA A 151 -2.27 12.70 8.22
C ALA A 151 -1.35 13.91 8.47
N SER A 152 -0.69 14.36 7.41
CA SER A 152 0.21 15.52 7.41
C SER A 152 0.03 16.33 6.13
N GLY A 153 0.42 17.60 6.14
CA GLY A 153 0.41 18.46 4.95
C GLY A 153 -0.97 18.86 4.43
N CYS A 154 -2.04 18.61 5.19
CA CYS A 154 -3.40 18.97 4.79
C CYS A 154 -3.71 20.44 5.13
N GLY A 155 -4.26 21.17 4.16
CA GLY A 155 -4.67 22.57 4.26
C GLY A 155 -3.50 23.59 4.27
N ILE A 156 -3.87 24.87 4.35
CA ILE A 156 -2.95 26.03 4.27
C ILE A 156 -2.27 26.40 5.60
N GLY A 157 -1.78 25.41 6.35
CA GLY A 157 -0.62 25.66 7.25
C GLY A 157 -0.85 25.95 8.74
N LEU A 158 -1.84 25.35 9.41
CA LEU A 158 -1.91 25.34 10.89
C LEU A 158 -2.19 23.97 11.53
N GLY A 159 -2.14 22.87 10.76
CA GLY A 159 -2.38 21.51 11.28
C GLY A 159 -3.83 21.21 11.71
N LEU A 160 -4.73 22.19 11.70
CA LEU A 160 -6.16 22.01 12.01
C LEU A 160 -6.82 21.01 11.06
N ILE A 161 -6.53 21.09 9.76
CA ILE A 161 -7.08 20.15 8.77
C ILE A 161 -6.51 18.74 8.96
N ASN A 162 -5.22 18.60 9.32
CA ASN A 162 -4.66 17.29 9.69
C ASN A 162 -5.47 16.66 10.83
N SER A 163 -5.82 17.46 11.84
CA SER A 163 -6.59 16.99 13.00
C SER A 163 -8.00 16.54 12.62
N ILE A 164 -8.67 17.24 11.70
CA ILE A 164 -9.99 16.86 11.19
C ILE A 164 -9.90 15.56 10.37
N VAL A 165 -8.92 15.45 9.48
CA VAL A 165 -8.68 14.23 8.69
C VAL A 165 -8.41 13.05 9.61
N ASN A 166 -7.54 13.25 10.61
CA ASN A 166 -7.23 12.27 11.63
C ASN A 166 -8.46 11.83 12.41
N LEU A 167 -9.28 12.78 12.86
CA LEU A 167 -10.49 12.47 13.61
C LEU A 167 -11.49 11.65 12.77
N LYS A 168 -11.69 12.03 11.50
CA LYS A 168 -12.60 11.34 10.59
C LYS A 168 -12.13 9.93 10.23
N LEU A 169 -10.84 9.78 9.96
CA LEU A 169 -10.22 8.50 9.57
C LEU A 169 -9.75 7.68 10.77
N LYS A 170 -9.94 8.18 12.00
CA LYS A 170 -9.46 7.58 13.25
C LYS A 170 -7.94 7.31 13.25
N LEU A 171 -7.18 8.30 12.80
CA LEU A 171 -5.71 8.25 12.73
C LEU A 171 -5.07 9.06 13.88
N PRO A 172 -3.85 8.68 14.32
CA PRO A 172 -3.13 7.47 13.95
C PRO A 172 -3.85 6.21 14.45
N ALA A 173 -3.86 5.16 13.64
CA ALA A 173 -4.47 3.89 13.98
C ALA A 173 -3.38 2.91 14.41
N ALA A 174 -3.55 2.31 15.60
CA ALA A 174 -2.60 1.35 16.14
C ALA A 174 -2.58 0.05 15.33
N ALA A 175 -1.47 -0.70 15.42
CA ALA A 175 -1.39 -2.05 14.90
C ALA A 175 -2.53 -2.91 15.46
N GLY A 176 -3.12 -3.78 14.63
CA GLY A 176 -4.24 -4.62 15.04
C GLY A 176 -5.62 -3.95 14.96
N THR A 177 -5.73 -2.75 14.38
CA THR A 177 -7.03 -2.08 14.12
C THR A 177 -7.33 -1.90 12.64
N ASN A 178 -6.40 -2.29 11.76
CA ASN A 178 -6.49 -2.12 10.31
C ASN A 178 -6.22 -3.46 9.62
N GLU A 179 -6.80 -3.64 8.45
CA GLU A 179 -6.64 -4.85 7.65
C GLU A 179 -6.50 -4.48 6.18
N MET A 180 -5.61 -5.19 5.51
CA MET A 180 -5.32 -5.09 4.09
C MET A 180 -5.31 -6.50 3.50
N GLN A 181 -6.18 -6.72 2.53
CA GLN A 181 -6.20 -7.93 1.70
C GLN A 181 -5.97 -7.52 0.25
N VAL A 182 -5.02 -8.15 -0.40
CA VAL A 182 -4.62 -7.83 -1.78
C VAL A 182 -4.66 -9.10 -2.61
N GLY A 183 -5.50 -9.06 -3.66
CA GLY A 183 -5.40 -10.02 -4.75
C GLY A 183 -4.34 -9.55 -5.74
N ASN A 184 -3.35 -10.39 -6.04
CA ASN A 184 -2.28 -10.03 -6.98
C ASN A 184 -1.78 -11.21 -7.80
N ASP A 185 -1.20 -10.86 -8.94
CA ASP A 185 -0.44 -11.76 -9.79
C ASP A 185 1.04 -11.38 -9.73
N LEU A 186 1.93 -12.37 -9.77
CA LEU A 186 3.37 -12.20 -9.76
C LEU A 186 3.95 -12.78 -11.05
N ALA A 187 4.77 -12.02 -11.76
CA ALA A 187 5.52 -12.50 -12.92
C ALA A 187 7.02 -12.33 -12.67
N LEU A 188 7.79 -13.40 -12.87
CA LEU A 188 9.23 -13.45 -12.66
C LEU A 188 9.91 -13.99 -13.91
N LYS A 189 10.96 -13.31 -14.36
CA LYS A 189 11.84 -13.78 -15.41
C LYS A 189 13.25 -13.85 -14.84
N PHE A 190 13.86 -15.03 -14.91
CA PHE A 190 15.26 -15.19 -14.53
C PHE A 190 16.13 -14.73 -15.70
N ILE A 191 17.08 -13.85 -15.41
CA ILE A 191 18.06 -13.36 -16.37
C ILE A 191 19.39 -13.94 -15.91
N ALA A 192 19.90 -14.91 -16.69
CA ALA A 192 21.23 -15.49 -16.50
C ALA A 192 22.28 -14.65 -17.22
#